data_AF-A0A0F9JCA8-F1
#
_entry.id   AF-A0A0F9JCA8-F1
#
_cell.length_a   1.000
_cell.length_b   1.000
_cell.length_c   1.000
_cell.angle_alpha   90.00
_cell.angle_beta   90.00
_cell.angle_gamma   90.00
#
_symmetry.space_group_name_H-M   'P 1'
#
loop_
_entity.id
_entity.type
_entity.pdbx_description
1 polymer ?
#
loop_
_entity_poly.entity_id
_entity_poly.type
_entity_poly.pdbx_seq_one_letter_code
_entity_poly.pdbx_strand_id
1 'polypeptide(L)' 'MTSYLEFVRNEIEEQYQNNPTDCGGSFGELLCYEIHSKNLTFGKLAEKWGLSISTIGELIADHCKRLEKIPCVNHSLE' A
#
# COMPACT_ATOMS: atom_id res chain seq x y z
N MET A 1 2.71 4.52 -19.22
CA MET A 1 1.74 5.44 -18.60
C MET A 1 1.52 4.93 -17.18
N THR A 2 2.13 5.57 -16.20
CA THR A 2 2.10 5.16 -14.80
C THR A 2 0.67 5.35 -14.27
N SER A 3 0.11 4.37 -13.57
CA SER A 3 -1.25 4.51 -13.01
C SER A 3 -1.27 5.57 -11.91
N TYR A 4 -2.43 6.20 -11.66
CA TYR A 4 -2.56 7.16 -10.56
C TYR A 4 -2.16 6.54 -9.19
N LEU A 5 -2.54 5.29 -8.94
CA LEU A 5 -2.17 4.59 -7.70
C LEU A 5 -0.66 4.37 -7.57
N GLU A 6 0.01 4.06 -8.68
CA GLU A 6 1.46 3.88 -8.70
C GLU A 6 2.20 5.21 -8.48
N PHE A 7 1.70 6.31 -9.06
CA PHE A 7 2.18 7.65 -8.74
C PHE A 7 2.04 7.95 -7.24
N VAL A 8 0.87 7.74 -6.66
CA VAL A 8 0.63 8.00 -5.23
C VAL A 8 1.52 7.14 -4.33
N ARG A 9 1.75 5.86 -4.67
CA ARG A 9 2.67 5.00 -3.91
C ARG A 9 4.10 5.54 -3.91
N ASN A 10 4.59 5.93 -5.09
CA ASN A 10 5.95 6.46 -5.23
C ASN A 10 6.11 7.76 -4.43
N GLU A 11 5.13 8.67 -4.47
CA GLU A 11 5.15 9.91 -3.70
C GLU A 11 5.16 9.66 -2.19
N ILE A 12 4.39 8.67 -1.71
CA ILE A 12 4.41 8.28 -0.29
C ILE A 12 5.79 7.73 0.10
N GLU A 13 6.34 6.81 -0.70
CA GLU A 13 7.66 6.24 -0.44
C GLU A 13 8.74 7.33 -0.40
N GLU A 14 8.76 8.25 -1.36
CA GLU A 14 9.72 9.35 -1.42
C GLU A 14 9.61 10.29 -0.20
N GLN A 15 8.39 10.61 0.24
CA GLN A 15 8.19 11.46 1.41
C GLN A 15 8.69 10.81 2.71
N TYR A 16 8.54 9.49 2.85
CA TYR A 16 9.06 8.74 4.00
C TYR A 16 10.56 8.51 3.92
N GLN A 17 11.15 8.44 2.72
CA GLN A 17 12.61 8.44 2.56
C GLN A 17 13.23 9.78 3.00
N ASN A 18 12.56 10.89 2.68
CA ASN A 18 13.00 12.23 3.10
C ASN A 18 12.78 12.48 4.60
N ASN A 19 11.87 11.75 5.25
CA ASN A 19 11.60 11.82 6.69
C ASN A 19 11.47 10.41 7.31
N PRO A 20 12.61 9.72 7.54
CA PRO A 20 12.60 8.32 7.97
C PRO A 20 11.88 8.11 9.31
N THR A 21 11.10 7.04 9.40
CA THR A 21 10.35 6.67 10.62
C THR A 21 10.86 5.37 11.26
N ASP A 22 12.11 5.00 10.97
CA ASP A 22 12.76 3.73 11.33
C ASP A 22 12.02 2.46 10.88
N CYS A 23 11.02 2.59 10.00
CA CYS A 23 10.42 1.49 9.27
C CYS A 23 11.05 1.38 7.86
N GLY A 24 10.84 0.24 7.20
CA GLY A 24 11.39 -0.03 5.87
C GLY A 24 10.98 1.00 4.81
N GLY A 25 11.56 0.90 3.61
CA GLY A 25 11.41 1.93 2.57
C GLY A 25 10.30 1.68 1.55
N SER A 26 9.74 0.47 1.50
CA SER A 26 8.69 0.14 0.54
C SER A 26 7.30 0.49 1.05
N PHE A 27 6.37 0.78 0.15
CA PHE A 27 4.99 1.11 0.47
C PHE A 27 4.34 0.05 1.36
N GLY A 28 4.64 -1.23 1.15
CA GLY A 28 4.12 -2.32 1.97
C GLY A 28 4.61 -2.25 3.43
N GLU A 29 5.90 -1.95 3.63
CA GLU A 29 6.47 -1.78 4.97
C GLU A 29 5.90 -0.54 5.66
N LEU A 30 5.77 0.57 4.92
CA LEU A 30 5.17 1.81 5.42
C LEU A 30 3.70 1.59 5.82
N LEU A 31 2.90 1.00 4.94
CA LEU A 31 1.49 0.69 5.20
C LEU A 31 1.32 -0.21 6.43
N CYS A 32 2.10 -1.27 6.52
CA CYS A 32 2.10 -2.17 7.67
C CYS A 32 2.52 -1.47 8.96
N TYR A 33 3.53 -0.61 8.93
CA TYR A 33 3.97 0.16 10.09
C TYR A 33 2.88 1.09 10.60
N GLU A 34 2.26 1.87 9.71
CA GLU A 34 1.20 2.82 10.08
C GLU A 34 -0.02 2.11 10.68
N ILE A 35 -0.43 0.98 10.10
CA ILE A 35 -1.60 0.23 10.58
C ILE A 35 -1.28 -0.54 11.86
N HIS A 36 -0.19 -1.32 11.88
CA HIS A 36 0.06 -2.26 12.97
C HIS A 36 0.87 -1.67 14.12
N SER A 37 1.86 -0.82 13.83
CA SER A 37 2.73 -0.25 14.86
C SER A 37 2.19 1.07 15.41
N LYS A 38 1.56 1.90 14.57
CA LYS A 38 0.94 3.17 14.99
C LYS A 38 -0.56 3.05 15.27
N ASN A 39 -1.15 1.88 15.02
CA ASN A 39 -2.58 1.61 15.25
C ASN A 39 -3.49 2.63 14.53
N LEU A 40 -3.08 3.08 13.33
CA LEU A 40 -3.89 4.01 12.54
C LEU A 40 -5.04 3.27 11.86
N THR A 41 -6.25 3.78 12.06
CA THR A 41 -7.42 3.42 11.27
C THR A 41 -7.29 3.99 9.85
N PHE A 42 -8.02 3.44 8.87
CA PHE A 42 -8.01 3.95 7.49
C PHE A 42 -8.38 5.44 7.36
N GLY A 43 -9.28 5.95 8.21
CA GLY A 43 -9.62 7.38 8.23
C GLY A 43 -8.45 8.27 8.66
N LYS A 44 -7.73 7.87 9.73
CA LYS A 44 -6.51 8.57 10.16
C LYS A 44 -5.38 8.46 9.13
N LEU A 45 -5.29 7.33 8.43
CA LEU A 45 -4.31 7.15 7.37
C LEU A 45 -4.61 8.06 6.16
N ALA A 46 -5.90 8.17 5.79
CA ALA A 46 -6.37 9.09 4.77
C ALA A 46 -6.03 10.55 5.11
N GLU A 47 -6.29 10.96 6.36
CA GLU A 47 -5.92 12.29 6.86
C GLU A 47 -4.41 12.50 6.82
N LYS A 48 -3.62 11.54 7.34
CA LYS A 48 -2.16 11.63 7.40
C LYS A 48 -1.52 11.74 6.03
N TRP A 49 -1.99 10.97 5.06
CA TRP A 49 -1.43 10.96 3.70
C TRP A 49 -2.10 11.97 2.77
N GLY A 50 -3.07 12.75 3.25
CA GLY A 50 -3.78 13.75 2.43
C GLY A 50 -4.58 13.14 1.29
N LEU A 51 -5.12 11.93 1.49
CA LEU A 51 -5.87 11.18 0.48
C LEU A 51 -7.33 10.99 0.88
N SER A 52 -8.18 10.68 -0.10
CA SER A 52 -9.54 10.24 0.20
C SER A 52 -9.53 8.83 0.80
N ILE A 53 -10.52 8.51 1.64
CA ILE A 53 -10.73 7.14 2.16
C ILE A 53 -10.85 6.12 1.01
N SER A 54 -11.51 6.50 -0.09
CA SER A 54 -11.65 5.63 -1.26
C SER A 54 -10.30 5.31 -1.88
N THR A 55 -9.42 6.32 -2.02
CA THR A 55 -8.05 6.14 -2.53
C THR A 55 -7.21 5.24 -1.63
N ILE A 56 -7.35 5.35 -0.30
CA ILE A 56 -6.71 4.41 0.64
C ILE A 56 -7.19 2.98 0.39
N GLY A 57 -8.50 2.79 0.22
CA GLY A 57 -9.07 1.47 -0.10
C GLY A 57 -8.50 0.88 -1.39
N GLU A 58 -8.38 1.69 -2.44
CA GLU A 58 -7.79 1.30 -3.72
C GLU A 58 -6.31 0.93 -3.59
N LEU A 59 -5.53 1.72 -2.84
CA LEU A 59 -4.11 1.44 -2.58
C LEU A 59 -3.90 0.13 -1.83
N ILE A 60 -4.71 -0.13 -0.80
CA ILE A 60 -4.67 -1.38 -0.05
C ILE A 60 -5.05 -2.55 -0.96
N ALA A 61 -6.12 -2.41 -1.74
CA ALA A 61 -6.57 -3.44 -2.68
C ALA A 61 -5.51 -3.74 -3.75
N ASP A 62 -4.88 -2.71 -4.34
CA ASP A 62 -3.76 -2.88 -5.27
C ASP A 62 -2.57 -3.60 -4.62
N HIS A 63 -2.22 -3.22 -3.38
CA HIS A 63 -1.15 -3.87 -2.64
C HIS A 63 -1.44 -5.35 -2.39
N CYS A 64 -2.64 -5.69 -1.91
CA CYS A 64 -3.05 -7.08 -1.70
C CYS A 64 -3.02 -7.89 -3.01
N LYS A 65 -3.54 -7.35 -4.11
CA LYS A 65 -3.52 -8.01 -5.44
C LYS A 65 -2.11 -8.31 -5.92
N ARG A 66 -1.14 -7.43 -5.65
CA ARG A 66 0.27 -7.66 -6.01
C ARG A 66 0.94 -8.76 -5.19
N LEU A 67 0.38 -9.09 -4.03
CA LEU A 67 0.83 -10.21 -3.19
C LEU A 67 0.15 -11.53 -3.56
N GLU A 68 -0.94 -11.50 -4.34
CA GLU A 68 -1.60 -12.72 -4.80
C GLU A 68 -0.67 -13.53 -5.70
N LYS A 69 -0.74 -14.85 -5.55
CA LYS A 69 -0.01 -15.76 -6.44
C LYS A 69 -0.67 -15.73 -7.82
N ILE A 70 0.17 -15.84 -8.85
CA ILE A 70 -0.33 -16.05 -10.21
C ILE A 70 -1.14 -17.36 -10.21
N PRO A 71 -2.39 -17.34 -10.70
CA PRO A 71 -3.20 -18.55 -10.79
C PRO A 71 -2.48 -19.58 -11.66
N CYS A 72 -2.36 -20.81 -11.17
CA CYS A 72 -1.84 -21.95 -11.91
C CYS A 72 -2.99 -22.94 -12.11
N VAL A 73 -3.42 -23.13 -13.36
CA VAL A 73 -4.52 -24.03 -13.70
C VAL A 73 -4.08 -25.47 -13.45
N ASN A 74 -4.80 -26.19 -12.61
CA ASN A 74 -4.51 -27.60 -12.31
C ASN A 74 -5.18 -28.51 -13.35
N HIS A 75 -4.42 -28.95 -14.35
CA HIS A 75 -4.87 -29.87 -15.40
C HIS A 75 -4.99 -31.34 -14.95
N SER A 76 -4.69 -31.67 -13.68
CA SER A 76 -4.83 -33.03 -13.13
C SER A 76 -6.24 -33.33 -12.59
N LEU A 77 -7.20 -32.41 -12.74
CA LEU A 77 -8.58 -32.53 -12.28
C LEU A 77 -9.57 -32.80 -13.44
N GLU A 78 -9.12 -33.43 -14.53
CA GLU A 78 -9.97 -33.88 -15.64
C GLU A 78 -10.80 -35.13 -15.31
#